data_AF-A0A494GA73-F1
#
_entry.id   AF-A0A494GA73-F1
#
_cell.length_a   1.000
_cell.length_b   1.000
_cell.length_c   1.000
_cell.angle_alpha   90.00
_cell.angle_beta   90.00
_cell.angle_gamma   90.00
#
_symmetry.space_group_name_H-M   'P 1'
#
loop_
_entity.id
_entity.type
_entity.pdbx_description
1 polymer ?
#
loop_
_entity_poly.entity_id
_entity_poly.type
_entity_poly.pdbx_seq_one_letter_code
_entity_poly.pdbx_strand_id
1 'polypeptide(L)'
;MMWIFTSTATITAYNASEASIEVKKTWTCIITRISTLSHANRLPVTIQYPYEKLITSERFRGRIHFEFDKCIACEVCVRVCPIDLPVVDWKLVRISYPNLETTPIPI
;
A
#
# COMPACT_ATOMS: atom_id res chain seq x y z
N MET A 1 -15.54 27.40 -60.42
CA MET A 1 -16.14 28.47 -59.58
C MET A 1 -17.17 27.87 -58.60
N MET A 2 -16.89 26.70 -57.99
CA MET A 2 -17.90 25.92 -57.24
C MET A 2 -17.27 25.18 -56.05
N TRP A 3 -16.49 25.88 -55.21
CA TRP A 3 -15.87 25.31 -54.00
C TRP A 3 -15.79 26.30 -52.81
N ILE A 4 -16.61 27.37 -52.78
CA ILE A 4 -16.55 28.40 -51.71
C ILE A 4 -17.75 28.31 -50.73
N PHE A 5 -18.82 27.56 -51.04
CA PHE A 5 -20.06 27.58 -50.25
C PHE A 5 -20.22 26.46 -49.19
N THR A 6 -19.26 25.54 -49.03
CA THR A 6 -19.39 24.42 -48.06
C THR A 6 -18.74 24.66 -46.70
N SER A 7 -18.05 25.79 -46.48
CA SER A 7 -17.31 26.03 -45.22
C SER A 7 -18.04 26.92 -44.20
N THR A 8 -19.07 27.68 -44.58
CA THR A 8 -19.77 28.57 -43.64
C THR A 8 -20.82 27.86 -42.78
N ALA A 9 -21.39 26.75 -43.28
CA ALA A 9 -22.35 25.94 -42.52
C ALA A 9 -21.70 25.05 -41.44
N THR A 10 -20.43 24.68 -41.61
CA THR A 10 -19.67 23.90 -40.61
C THR A 10 -19.16 24.75 -39.45
N ILE A 11 -18.84 26.03 -39.68
CA ILE A 11 -18.36 26.95 -38.63
C ILE A 11 -19.48 27.33 -37.64
N THR A 12 -20.72 27.56 -38.09
CA THR A 12 -21.85 27.89 -37.19
C THR A 12 -22.28 26.71 -36.32
N ALA A 13 -22.19 25.47 -36.82
CA ALA A 13 -22.44 24.26 -36.03
C ALA A 13 -21.29 23.97 -35.03
N TYR A 14 -20.04 24.21 -35.42
CA TYR A 14 -18.88 24.09 -34.53
C TYR A 14 -18.97 25.07 -33.35
N ASN A 15 -19.27 26.35 -33.61
CA ASN A 15 -19.46 27.37 -32.58
C ASN A 15 -20.61 27.06 -31.59
N ALA A 16 -21.70 26.43 -32.06
CA ALA A 16 -22.80 25.98 -31.21
C ALA A 16 -22.44 24.75 -30.35
N SER A 17 -21.60 23.86 -30.87
CA SER A 17 -21.06 22.72 -30.12
C SER A 17 -20.01 23.14 -29.10
N GLU A 18 -19.15 24.11 -29.41
CA GLU A 18 -18.18 24.72 -28.48
C GLU A 18 -18.89 25.42 -27.32
N ALA A 19 -19.93 26.21 -27.59
CA ALA A 19 -20.75 26.83 -26.55
C ALA A 19 -21.40 25.78 -25.63
N SER A 20 -21.85 24.64 -26.17
CA SER A 20 -22.39 23.53 -25.38
C SER A 20 -21.30 22.81 -24.56
N ILE A 21 -20.07 22.72 -25.09
CA ILE A 21 -18.91 22.14 -24.39
C ILE A 21 -18.44 23.07 -23.24
N GLU A 22 -18.40 24.39 -23.45
CA GLU A 22 -18.05 25.40 -22.44
C GLU A 22 -19.04 25.37 -21.26
N VAL A 23 -20.35 25.29 -21.56
CA VAL A 23 -21.42 25.19 -20.57
C VAL A 23 -21.32 23.86 -19.81
N LYS A 24 -21.05 22.73 -20.49
CA LYS A 24 -20.84 21.42 -19.85
C LYS A 24 -19.63 21.41 -18.91
N LYS A 25 -18.49 22.01 -19.32
CA LYS A 25 -17.27 22.15 -18.51
C LYS A 25 -17.51 23.00 -17.25
N THR A 26 -18.25 24.08 -17.39
CA THR A 26 -18.58 24.97 -16.26
C THR A 26 -19.51 24.26 -15.28
N TRP A 27 -20.51 23.52 -15.78
CA TRP A 27 -21.41 22.71 -14.97
C TRP A 27 -20.65 21.61 -14.20
N THR A 28 -19.75 20.86 -14.84
CA THR A 28 -18.95 19.83 -14.15
C THR A 28 -18.02 20.39 -13.08
N CYS A 29 -17.42 21.58 -13.28
CA CYS A 29 -16.65 22.24 -12.22
C CYS A 29 -17.50 22.62 -11.00
N ILE A 30 -18.73 23.06 -11.22
CA ILE A 30 -19.67 23.43 -10.14
C ILE A 30 -20.08 22.20 -9.32
N ILE A 31 -20.45 21.08 -9.96
CA ILE A 31 -20.78 19.85 -9.21
C ILE A 31 -19.57 19.29 -8.45
N THR A 32 -18.35 19.37 -8.99
CA THR A 32 -17.13 18.98 -8.25
C THR A 32 -16.85 19.90 -7.05
N ARG A 33 -17.11 21.20 -7.16
CA ARG A 33 -16.99 22.15 -6.04
C ARG A 33 -18.01 21.84 -4.94
N ILE A 34 -19.24 21.47 -5.31
CA ILE A 34 -20.29 21.14 -4.35
C ILE A 34 -20.01 19.79 -3.66
N SER A 35 -19.51 18.79 -4.39
CA SER A 35 -19.17 17.50 -3.80
C SER A 35 -17.99 17.60 -2.81
N THR A 36 -16.98 18.42 -3.13
CA THR A 36 -15.86 18.68 -2.22
C THR A 36 -16.29 19.43 -0.96
N LEU A 37 -17.20 20.41 -1.06
CA LEU A 37 -17.81 21.03 0.12
C LEU A 37 -18.60 20.03 0.98
N SER A 38 -19.29 19.07 0.35
CA SER A 38 -20.01 18.02 1.08
C SER A 38 -19.08 17.11 1.91
N HIS A 39 -17.82 16.91 1.47
CA HIS A 39 -16.83 16.16 2.25
C HIS A 39 -16.36 16.88 3.52
N ALA A 40 -16.45 18.22 3.59
CA ALA A 40 -16.08 18.99 4.78
C ALA A 40 -17.07 18.82 5.95
N ASN A 41 -18.32 18.44 5.66
CA ASN A 41 -19.34 18.15 6.68
C ASN A 41 -19.26 16.73 7.24
N ARG A 42 -18.35 15.88 6.75
CA ARG A 42 -18.15 14.53 7.29
C ARG A 42 -17.13 14.58 8.43
N LEU A 43 -17.37 13.77 9.46
CA LEU A 43 -16.40 13.59 10.53
C LEU A 43 -15.08 13.02 9.96
N PRO A 44 -13.92 13.47 10.45
CA PRO A 44 -12.63 12.99 9.98
C PRO A 44 -12.48 11.50 10.31
N VAL A 45 -12.25 10.68 9.28
CA VAL A 45 -11.95 9.24 9.43
C VAL A 45 -10.44 9.09 9.62
N THR A 46 -9.93 9.63 10.73
CA THR A 46 -8.50 9.59 11.09
C THR A 46 -8.34 9.09 12.50
N ILE A 47 -7.30 8.30 12.76
CA ILE A 47 -6.93 7.85 14.10
C ILE A 47 -5.73 8.70 14.55
N GLN A 48 -5.85 9.32 15.73
CA GLN A 48 -4.85 10.28 16.21
C GLN A 48 -3.66 9.56 16.85
N TYR A 49 -2.63 9.23 16.07
CA TYR A 49 -1.37 8.75 16.62
C TYR A 49 -0.61 9.90 17.31
N PRO A 50 0.00 9.72 18.50
CA PRO A 50 0.22 8.49 19.27
C PRO A 50 -0.85 8.19 20.34
N TYR A 51 -1.89 9.03 20.46
CA TYR A 51 -2.88 8.97 21.53
C TYR A 51 -3.87 7.80 21.37
N GLU A 52 -4.22 7.48 20.14
CA GLU A 52 -5.11 6.37 19.77
C GLU A 52 -4.32 5.32 18.98
N LYS A 53 -4.34 4.07 19.47
CA LYS A 53 -3.70 2.94 18.80
C LYS A 53 -4.72 2.19 17.95
N LEU A 54 -4.33 1.88 16.72
CA LEU A 54 -5.05 0.97 15.85
C LEU A 54 -5.09 -0.44 16.46
N ILE A 55 -6.26 -1.09 16.44
CA ILE A 55 -6.34 -2.52 16.70
C ILE A 55 -5.67 -3.27 15.54
N THR A 56 -4.57 -3.96 15.82
CA THR A 56 -3.93 -4.84 14.84
C THR A 56 -4.74 -6.13 14.68
N SER A 57 -4.77 -6.69 13.48
CA SER A 57 -5.41 -7.99 13.25
C SER A 57 -4.67 -9.11 13.98
N GLU A 58 -5.36 -10.21 14.27
CA GLU A 58 -4.79 -11.37 14.98
C GLU A 58 -3.56 -11.98 14.26
N ARG A 59 -3.51 -11.88 12.93
CA ARG A 59 -2.40 -12.38 12.09
C ARG A 59 -1.41 -11.29 11.66
N PHE A 60 -1.40 -10.14 12.34
CA PHE A 60 -0.46 -9.07 12.02
C PHE A 60 0.99 -9.53 12.28
N ARG A 61 1.82 -9.50 11.23
CA ARG A 61 3.25 -9.86 11.32
C ARG A 61 4.03 -8.66 11.84
N GLY A 62 4.16 -8.59 13.16
CA GLY A 62 4.96 -7.57 13.86
C GLY A 62 6.43 -7.95 13.96
N ARG A 63 7.01 -7.74 15.14
CA ARG A 63 8.39 -8.17 15.42
C ARG A 63 8.44 -9.68 15.66
N ILE A 64 9.51 -10.31 15.17
CA ILE A 64 9.76 -11.74 15.42
C ILE A 64 10.15 -11.91 16.88
N HIS A 65 9.47 -12.79 17.59
CA HIS A 65 9.86 -13.24 18.92
C HIS A 65 10.76 -14.46 18.79
N PHE A 66 11.92 -14.43 19.44
CA PHE A 66 12.90 -15.52 19.38
C PHE A 66 13.05 -16.17 20.75
N GLU A 67 12.85 -17.49 20.80
CA GLU A 67 13.05 -18.32 21.99
C GLU A 67 14.33 -19.14 21.83
N PHE A 68 15.35 -18.83 22.64
CA PHE A 68 16.69 -19.43 22.52
C PHE A 68 16.71 -20.92 22.86
N ASP A 69 15.91 -21.37 23.82
CA ASP A 69 15.91 -22.75 24.33
C ASP A 69 15.44 -23.78 23.28
N LYS A 70 14.67 -23.33 22.27
CA LYS A 70 14.17 -24.19 21.18
C LYS A 70 15.08 -24.20 19.96
N CYS A 71 16.08 -23.33 19.90
CA CYS A 71 16.94 -23.21 18.73
C CYS A 71 18.06 -24.26 18.76
N ILE A 72 18.07 -25.13 17.75
CA ILE A 72 19.09 -26.18 17.55
C ILE A 72 20.20 -25.79 16.56
N ALA A 73 20.28 -24.51 16.17
CA ALA A 73 21.20 -24.00 15.15
C ALA A 73 21.12 -24.76 13.80
N CYS A 74 19.91 -24.97 13.27
CA CYS A 74 19.68 -25.66 11.99
C CYS A 74 19.82 -24.77 10.74
N GLU A 75 20.02 -23.47 10.91
CA GLU A 75 20.21 -22.46 9.83
C GLU A 75 19.06 -22.37 8.79
N VAL A 76 17.90 -22.99 9.05
CA VAL A 76 16.71 -22.90 8.18
C VAL A 76 16.23 -21.45 8.07
N CYS A 77 16.30 -20.69 9.16
CA CYS A 77 15.91 -19.28 9.19
C CYS A 77 16.71 -18.43 8.20
N VAL A 78 17.99 -18.76 7.96
CA VAL A 78 18.86 -18.04 7.01
C VAL A 78 18.46 -18.44 5.59
N ARG A 79 18.41 -19.74 5.30
CA ARG A 79 18.10 -20.26 3.96
C ARG A 79 16.73 -19.82 3.40
N VAL A 80 15.74 -19.60 4.26
CA VAL A 80 14.40 -19.16 3.86
C VAL A 80 14.31 -17.63 3.79
N CYS A 81 15.23 -16.91 4.43
CA CYS A 81 15.21 -15.45 4.42
C CYS A 81 15.60 -14.93 3.03
N PRO A 82 14.80 -14.06 2.40
CA PRO A 82 15.14 -13.52 1.08
C PRO A 82 16.36 -12.58 1.08
N ILE A 83 16.84 -12.17 2.27
CA ILE A 83 17.92 -11.19 2.46
C ILE A 83 19.02 -11.68 3.41
N ASP A 84 19.00 -12.96 3.81
CA ASP A 84 19.98 -13.56 4.73
C ASP A 84 20.24 -12.72 6.02
N LEU A 85 19.18 -12.18 6.62
CA LEU A 85 19.30 -11.31 7.79
C LEU A 85 19.66 -12.01 9.11
N PRO A 86 19.06 -13.17 9.48
CA PRO A 86 19.36 -13.77 10.77
C PRO A 86 20.76 -14.40 10.74
N VAL A 87 21.61 -14.00 11.69
CA VAL A 87 22.94 -14.62 11.88
C VAL A 87 22.80 -15.71 12.94
N VAL A 88 23.20 -16.94 12.60
CA VAL A 88 23.12 -18.10 13.48
C VAL A 88 24.53 -18.54 13.83
N ASP A 89 24.87 -18.52 15.12
CA ASP A 89 26.14 -19.02 15.64
C ASP A 89 25.93 -20.28 16.49
N TRP A 90 26.53 -21.39 16.08
CA TRP A 90 26.48 -22.68 16.81
C TRP A 90 27.16 -22.65 18.18
N LYS A 91 27.98 -21.63 18.45
CA LYS A 91 28.61 -21.42 19.77
C LYS A 91 27.57 -21.14 20.86
N LEU A 92 26.43 -20.54 20.50
CA LEU A 92 25.37 -20.21 21.46
C LEU A 92 24.72 -21.47 22.02
N VAL A 93 24.48 -22.49 21.18
CA VAL A 93 23.87 -23.77 21.61
C VAL A 93 24.76 -24.54 22.58
N ARG A 94 26.09 -24.48 22.40
CA ARG A 94 27.05 -25.12 23.33
C ARG A 94 27.07 -24.47 24.72
N ILE A 95 26.68 -23.19 24.81
CA ILE A 95 26.59 -22.47 26.09
C ILE A 95 25.25 -22.80 26.78
N SER A 96 24.14 -22.87 26.04
CA SER A 96 22.83 -23.18 26.61
C SER A 96 22.66 -24.65 26.99
N TYR A 97 23.29 -25.58 26.26
CA TYR A 97 23.25 -27.01 26.57
C TYR A 97 24.66 -27.63 26.53
N PRO A 98 25.44 -27.51 27.62
CA PRO A 98 26.84 -27.98 27.66
C PRO A 98 26.99 -29.50 27.62
N ASN A 99 25.89 -30.25 27.81
CA ASN A 99 25.89 -31.72 27.90
C ASN A 99 25.07 -32.40 26.79
N LEU A 100 24.61 -31.66 25.78
CA LEU A 100 23.90 -32.29 24.65
C LEU A 100 24.96 -32.82 23.69
N GLU A 101 25.30 -34.09 23.88
CA GLU A 101 26.09 -34.88 22.95
C GLU A 101 25.49 -34.70 21.55
N THR A 102 26.32 -34.28 20.59
CA THR A 102 25.92 -33.85 19.26
C THR A 102 25.29 -35.01 18.49
N THR A 103 24.02 -35.33 18.73
CA THR A 103 23.26 -36.09 17.76
C THR A 103 23.00 -35.13 16.62
N PRO A 104 23.55 -35.35 15.41
CA PRO A 104 23.06 -34.64 14.25
C PRO A 104 21.55 -34.91 14.22
N ILE A 105 20.74 -33.85 14.20
CA ILE A 105 19.32 -34.01 13.87
C ILE A 105 19.32 -34.73 12.51
N PRO A 106 18.71 -35.92 12.41
CA PRO A 106 18.65 -36.61 11.15
C PRO A 106 17.85 -35.72 10.21
N ILE A 107 18.46 -35.41 9.08
CA ILE A 107 17.71 -34.99 7.90
C ILE A 107 17.06 -36.26 7.34
#